data_AF-A0A1M5RF62-F1
#
_entry.id   AF-A0A1M5RF62-F1
#
_cell.length_a   1.000
_cell.length_b   1.000
_cell.length_c   1.000
_cell.angle_alpha   90.00
_cell.angle_beta   90.00
_cell.angle_gamma   90.00
#
_symmetry.space_group_name_H-M   'P 1'
#
loop_
_entity.id
_entity.type
_entity.pdbx_description
1 polymer ?
#
loop_
_entity_poly.entity_id
_entity_poly.type
_entity_poly.pdbx_seq_one_letter_code
_entity_poly.pdbx_strand_id
1 'polypeptide(L)'
;MSARFAFLALCLASSAHAEVFKHVEAGSGLMVISNVPPKQTGQQAQPRVMQNDSPAAFPTVGKQRQKELDGGRRAILEQEMASEQQALQTARLQKAAADIIARHNANLAALTRELSGVR
;
A
#
# COMPACT_ATOMS: atom_id res chain seq x y z
N MET A 1 -60.70 -35.05 12.62
CA MET A 1 -60.67 -33.60 12.89
C MET A 1 -59.24 -33.12 12.70
N SER A 2 -59.09 -32.16 11.80
CA SER A 2 -57.83 -31.65 11.26
C SER A 2 -57.17 -30.66 12.21
N ALA A 3 -55.85 -30.76 12.40
CA ALA A 3 -55.03 -29.63 12.84
C ALA A 3 -53.72 -29.64 12.06
N ARG A 4 -53.82 -29.18 10.81
CA ARG A 4 -52.72 -28.53 10.10
C ARG A 4 -52.58 -27.15 10.73
N PHE A 5 -51.38 -26.72 11.11
CA PHE A 5 -50.88 -25.34 11.06
C PHE A 5 -49.73 -25.16 12.05
N ALA A 6 -48.52 -25.02 11.51
CA ALA A 6 -47.39 -24.22 12.02
C ALA A 6 -46.17 -24.65 11.19
N PHE A 7 -46.22 -24.55 9.86
CA PHE A 7 -45.62 -23.43 9.13
C PHE A 7 -44.44 -22.80 9.87
N LEU A 8 -43.26 -23.37 9.60
CA LEU A 8 -42.10 -22.63 9.11
C LEU A 8 -41.79 -21.35 9.90
N ALA A 9 -41.13 -21.51 11.05
CA ALA A 9 -40.36 -20.43 11.67
C ALA A 9 -39.13 -20.14 10.79
N LEU A 10 -39.38 -19.39 9.71
CA LEU A 10 -38.37 -18.85 8.81
C LEU A 10 -37.49 -17.89 9.62
N CYS A 11 -36.22 -18.29 9.81
CA CYS A 11 -35.18 -17.47 10.41
C CYS A 11 -35.18 -16.07 9.79
N LEU A 12 -35.63 -15.07 10.54
CA LEU A 12 -35.38 -13.66 10.26
C LEU A 12 -33.89 -13.40 10.47
N ALA A 13 -33.07 -13.79 9.50
CA ALA A 13 -31.70 -13.34 9.41
C ALA A 13 -31.75 -11.82 9.19
N SER A 14 -31.38 -11.04 10.20
CA SER A 14 -31.10 -9.62 10.04
C SER A 14 -29.98 -9.49 9.01
N SER A 15 -30.30 -9.03 7.81
CA SER A 15 -29.30 -8.61 6.84
C SER A 15 -28.58 -7.40 7.43
N ALA A 16 -27.37 -7.63 7.94
CA ALA A 16 -26.45 -6.55 8.29
C ALA A 16 -26.06 -5.85 6.98
N HIS A 17 -26.76 -4.76 6.67
CA HIS A 17 -26.47 -3.93 5.52
C HIS A 17 -25.15 -3.19 5.77
N ALA A 18 -24.06 -3.72 5.24
CA ALA A 18 -22.78 -3.04 5.20
C ALA A 18 -22.77 -2.06 4.02
N GLU A 19 -23.15 -0.82 4.26
CA GLU A 19 -23.09 0.23 3.25
C GLU A 19 -21.65 0.73 3.09
N VAL A 20 -21.17 0.76 1.84
CA VAL A 20 -19.83 1.24 1.48
C VAL A 20 -19.95 2.62 0.84
N PHE A 21 -19.36 3.62 1.47
CA PHE A 21 -19.38 5.01 1.03
C PHE A 21 -18.10 5.34 0.27
N LYS A 22 -18.27 5.77 -0.98
CA LYS A 22 -17.18 6.30 -1.82
C LYS A 22 -17.23 7.82 -1.79
N HIS A 23 -16.11 8.45 -1.46
CA HIS A 23 -15.95 9.89 -1.64
C HIS A 23 -14.66 10.19 -2.41
N VAL A 24 -14.71 11.27 -3.20
CA VAL A 24 -13.54 11.83 -3.87
C VAL A 24 -13.18 13.11 -3.13
N GLU A 25 -11.97 13.16 -2.59
CA GLU A 25 -11.52 14.33 -1.86
C GLU A 25 -11.31 15.51 -2.84
N ALA A 26 -11.97 16.63 -2.55
CA ALA A 26 -11.89 17.83 -3.37
C ALA A 26 -10.47 18.43 -3.26
N GLY A 27 -9.65 18.22 -4.28
CA GLY A 27 -8.30 18.77 -4.40
C GLY A 27 -7.22 17.74 -4.71
N SER A 28 -7.31 16.54 -4.15
CA SER A 28 -6.31 15.47 -4.36
C SER A 28 -6.70 14.48 -5.46
N GLY A 29 -8.00 14.39 -5.79
CA GLY A 29 -8.52 13.37 -6.70
C GLY A 29 -8.46 11.95 -6.13
N LEU A 30 -8.07 11.79 -4.86
CA LEU A 30 -7.98 10.51 -4.18
C LEU A 30 -9.39 9.97 -3.90
N MET A 31 -9.62 8.72 -4.31
CA MET A 31 -10.84 7.99 -4.01
C MET A 31 -10.68 7.28 -2.66
N VAL A 32 -11.50 7.67 -1.68
CA VAL A 32 -11.53 7.05 -0.36
C VAL A 32 -12.80 6.23 -0.22
N ILE A 33 -12.63 4.95 0.15
CA ILE A 33 -13.70 4.01 0.43
C ILE A 33 -13.80 3.86 1.95
N SER A 34 -14.96 4.14 2.52
CA SER A 34 -15.20 4.04 3.96
C SER A 34 -16.49 3.29 4.26
N ASN A 35 -16.56 2.64 5.40
CA ASN A 35 -17.77 2.01 5.95
C ASN A 35 -18.56 2.94 6.89
N VAL A 36 -18.18 4.22 6.95
CA VAL A 36 -18.84 5.24 7.78
C VAL A 36 -19.53 6.26 6.88
N PRO A 37 -20.82 6.59 7.12
CA PRO A 37 -21.50 7.60 6.32
C PRO A 37 -20.84 8.97 6.46
N PRO A 38 -20.73 9.76 5.37
CA PRO A 38 -20.13 11.08 5.43
C PRO A 38 -20.97 12.01 6.32
N LYS A 39 -20.31 12.72 7.25
CA LYS A 39 -20.96 13.75 8.06
C LYS A 39 -21.44 14.88 7.14
N GLN A 40 -22.75 15.01 6.99
CA GLN A 40 -23.37 16.15 6.32
C GLN A 40 -23.29 17.37 7.25
N THR A 41 -22.49 18.38 6.90
CA THR A 41 -22.76 19.84 7.00
C THR A 41 -21.48 20.67 7.21
N GLY A 42 -21.14 21.48 6.20
CA GLY A 42 -20.98 22.94 6.34
C GLY A 42 -19.87 23.54 7.22
N GLN A 43 -18.98 22.76 7.84
CA GLN A 43 -17.88 23.32 8.63
C GLN A 43 -16.56 22.85 8.05
N GLN A 44 -15.75 23.81 7.58
CA GLN A 44 -14.38 23.60 7.15
C GLN A 44 -13.64 22.82 8.24
N ALA A 45 -13.37 21.55 7.96
CA ALA A 45 -12.55 20.72 8.80
C ALA A 45 -11.14 21.33 8.79
N GLN A 46 -10.73 21.93 9.90
CA GLN A 46 -9.30 22.15 10.14
C GLN A 46 -8.60 20.79 10.00
N PRO A 47 -7.40 20.72 9.40
CA PRO A 47 -6.70 19.47 9.20
C PRO A 47 -6.42 18.86 10.57
N ARG A 48 -7.25 17.90 10.96
CA ARG A 48 -7.00 17.07 12.12
C ARG A 48 -5.80 16.23 11.74
N VAL A 49 -4.66 16.54 12.34
CA VAL A 49 -3.50 15.64 12.34
C VAL A 49 -4.04 14.30 12.84
N MET A 50 -4.25 13.36 11.91
CA MET A 50 -4.60 12.00 12.26
C MET A 50 -3.37 11.47 12.98
N GLN A 51 -3.40 11.50 14.32
CA GLN A 51 -2.51 10.68 15.10
C GLN A 51 -2.84 9.26 14.64
N ASN A 52 -1.90 8.65 13.92
CA ASN A 52 -2.01 7.24 13.57
C ASN A 52 -2.05 6.49 14.90
N ASP A 53 -3.25 6.19 15.39
CA ASP A 53 -3.52 5.26 16.47
C ASP A 53 -3.04 3.88 15.98
N SER A 54 -1.71 3.71 16.00
CA SER A 54 -1.08 2.42 15.79
C SER A 54 -1.68 1.51 16.85
N PRO A 55 -2.33 0.39 16.51
CA PRO A 55 -2.98 -0.46 17.49
C PRO A 55 -1.97 -0.75 18.59
N ALA A 56 -2.31 -0.46 19.85
CA ALA A 56 -1.38 -0.55 20.98
C ALA A 56 -0.74 -1.96 21.16
N ALA A 57 -1.28 -2.96 20.46
CA ALA A 57 -0.85 -4.36 20.47
C ALA A 57 -0.13 -4.82 19.19
N PHE A 58 0.17 -3.96 18.22
CA PHE A 58 0.91 -4.40 17.03
C PHE A 58 2.39 -4.64 17.38
N PRO A 59 2.97 -5.81 17.06
CA PRO A 59 4.37 -6.09 17.36
C PRO A 59 5.28 -5.10 16.65
N THR A 60 6.22 -4.51 17.39
CA THR A 60 7.21 -3.58 16.85
C THR A 60 8.57 -4.25 16.74
N VAL A 61 9.34 -3.84 15.73
CA VAL A 61 10.74 -4.28 15.58
C VAL A 61 11.61 -3.37 16.45
N GLY A 62 12.47 -3.96 17.27
CA GLY A 62 13.43 -3.20 18.07
C GLY A 62 14.42 -2.42 17.19
N LYS A 63 14.87 -1.24 17.65
CA LYS A 63 15.76 -0.36 16.87
C LYS A 63 17.02 -1.06 16.37
N GLN A 64 17.62 -1.93 17.18
CA GLN A 64 18.80 -2.70 16.77
C GLN A 64 18.49 -3.67 15.63
N ARG A 65 17.37 -4.39 15.74
CA ARG A 65 16.92 -5.30 14.69
C ARG A 65 16.55 -4.57 13.40
N GLN A 66 15.94 -3.39 13.52
CA GLN A 66 15.64 -2.54 12.38
C GLN A 66 16.93 -2.15 11.63
N LYS A 67 17.97 -1.70 12.35
CA LYS A 67 19.29 -1.40 11.75
C LYS A 67 19.94 -2.59 11.05
N GLU A 68 19.85 -3.79 11.62
CA GLU A 68 20.35 -5.00 10.98
C GLU A 68 19.62 -5.30 9.66
N LEU A 69 18.29 -5.15 9.66
CA LEU A 69 17.46 -5.33 8.48
C LEU A 69 17.78 -4.27 7.41
N ASP A 70 17.96 -3.02 7.82
CA ASP A 70 18.31 -1.92 6.91
C ASP A 70 19.72 -2.10 6.35
N GLY A 71 20.68 -2.58 7.14
CA GLY A 71 22.00 -3.00 6.66
C GLY A 71 21.93 -4.12 5.62
N GLY A 72 21.09 -5.13 5.85
CA GLY A 72 20.85 -6.20 4.88
C GLY A 72 20.18 -5.68 3.60
N ARG A 73 19.17 -4.83 3.71
CA ARG A 73 18.50 -4.18 2.57
C ARG A 73 19.50 -3.38 1.74
N ARG A 74 20.37 -2.60 2.39
CA ARG A 74 21.41 -1.83 1.71
C ARG A 74 22.35 -2.73 0.93
N ALA A 75 22.84 -3.81 1.53
CA ALA A 75 23.73 -4.75 0.87
C ALA A 75 23.09 -5.39 -0.39
N ILE A 76 21.82 -5.76 -0.30
CA ILE A 76 21.05 -6.29 -1.45
C ILE A 76 20.96 -5.24 -2.56
N LEU A 77 20.55 -4.02 -2.24
CA LEU A 77 20.41 -2.95 -3.22
C LEU A 77 21.75 -2.56 -3.88
N GLU A 78 22.85 -2.58 -3.12
CA GLU A 78 24.20 -2.35 -3.67
C GLU A 78 24.61 -3.47 -4.63
N GLN A 79 24.31 -4.72 -4.31
CA GLN A 79 24.55 -5.87 -5.19
C GLN A 79 23.71 -5.80 -6.47
N GLU A 80 22.41 -5.48 -6.35
CA GLU A 80 21.52 -5.27 -7.49
C GLU A 80 22.02 -4.13 -8.37
N MET A 81 22.47 -3.02 -7.78
CA MET A 81 23.03 -1.89 -8.53
C MET A 81 24.28 -2.29 -9.31
N ALA A 82 25.20 -3.05 -8.71
CA ALA A 82 26.40 -3.53 -9.40
C ALA A 82 26.03 -4.46 -10.57
N SER A 83 25.07 -5.37 -10.38
CA SER A 83 24.58 -6.26 -11.43
C SER A 83 23.93 -5.49 -12.57
N GLU A 84 23.11 -4.49 -12.26
CA GLU A 84 22.43 -3.66 -13.26
C GLU A 84 23.41 -2.81 -14.07
N GLN A 85 24.47 -2.29 -13.44
CA GLN A 85 25.55 -1.59 -14.14
C GLN A 85 26.28 -2.50 -15.15
N GLN A 86 26.57 -3.75 -14.75
CA GLN A 86 27.17 -4.75 -15.64
C GLN A 86 26.24 -5.13 -16.79
N ALA A 87 24.94 -5.28 -16.51
CA ALA A 87 23.93 -5.56 -17.54
C ALA A 87 23.86 -4.42 -18.56
N LEU A 88 23.85 -3.17 -18.09
CA LEU A 88 23.88 -1.99 -18.96
C LEU A 88 25.13 -1.94 -19.84
N GLN A 89 26.32 -2.20 -19.27
CA GLN A 89 27.56 -2.26 -20.03
C GLN A 89 27.49 -3.34 -21.12
N THR A 90 27.02 -4.54 -20.76
CA THR A 90 26.85 -5.66 -21.70
C THR A 90 25.88 -5.31 -22.83
N ALA A 91 24.72 -4.73 -22.49
CA ALA A 91 23.72 -4.30 -23.47
C ALA A 91 24.28 -3.25 -24.44
N ARG A 92 25.10 -2.31 -23.95
CA ARG A 92 25.79 -1.32 -24.80
C ARG A 92 26.81 -1.97 -25.74
N LEU A 93 27.62 -2.90 -25.24
CA LEU A 93 28.60 -3.64 -26.05
C LEU A 93 27.92 -4.46 -27.15
N GLN A 94 26.78 -5.07 -26.82
CA GLN A 94 25.98 -5.86 -27.77
C GLN A 94 25.10 -5.00 -28.70
N LYS A 95 25.13 -3.67 -28.56
CA LYS A 95 24.28 -2.73 -29.32
C LYS A 95 22.79 -3.11 -29.22
N ALA A 96 22.34 -3.45 -28.01
CA ALA A 96 20.94 -3.74 -27.74
C ALA A 96 20.02 -2.57 -28.13
N ALA A 97 18.73 -2.86 -28.30
CA ALA A 97 17.73 -1.86 -28.64
C ALA A 97 17.67 -0.72 -27.61
N ALA A 98 17.28 0.47 -28.07
CA ALA A 98 17.29 1.68 -27.25
C ALA A 98 16.39 1.58 -26.01
N ASP A 99 15.28 0.85 -26.10
CA ASP A 99 14.36 0.61 -24.99
C ASP A 99 14.98 -0.26 -23.90
N ILE A 100 15.79 -1.26 -24.27
CA ILE A 100 16.56 -2.09 -23.31
C ILE A 100 17.55 -1.23 -22.53
N ILE A 101 18.30 -0.38 -23.24
CA ILE A 101 19.24 0.56 -22.61
C ILE A 101 18.50 1.54 -21.69
N ALA A 102 17.35 2.07 -22.12
CA ALA A 102 16.55 2.99 -21.33
C ALA A 102 16.05 2.33 -20.02
N ARG A 103 15.59 1.07 -20.10
CA ARG A 103 15.14 0.31 -18.92
C ARG A 103 16.26 0.12 -17.89
N HIS A 104 17.45 -0.29 -18.31
CA HIS A 104 18.58 -0.44 -17.40
C HIS A 104 18.97 0.87 -16.70
N ASN A 105 18.94 2.00 -17.43
CA ASN A 105 19.20 3.30 -16.80
C ASN A 105 18.10 3.70 -15.81
N ALA A 106 16.83 3.40 -16.11
CA ALA A 106 15.72 3.66 -15.20
C ALA A 106 15.83 2.82 -13.92
N ASN A 107 16.22 1.54 -14.04
CA ASN A 107 16.46 0.65 -12.91
C ASN A 107 17.60 1.19 -12.03
N LEU A 108 18.72 1.63 -12.61
CA LEU A 108 19.81 2.25 -11.85
C LEU A 108 19.38 3.51 -11.09
N ALA A 109 18.55 4.35 -11.71
CA ALA A 109 18.02 5.53 -11.06
C ALA A 109 17.08 5.18 -9.90
N ALA A 110 16.28 4.12 -10.04
CA ALA A 110 15.42 3.62 -8.97
C ALA A 110 16.26 3.07 -7.80
N LEU A 111 17.25 2.21 -8.08
CA LEU A 111 18.15 1.65 -7.06
C LEU A 111 18.91 2.75 -6.30
N THR A 112 19.34 3.79 -7.00
CA THR A 112 19.99 4.96 -6.37
C THR A 112 19.04 5.68 -5.40
N ARG A 113 17.77 5.85 -5.80
CA ARG A 113 16.75 6.46 -4.94
C ARG A 113 16.46 5.61 -3.71
N GLU A 114 16.31 4.30 -3.88
CA GLU A 114 16.06 3.38 -2.77
C GLU A 114 17.23 3.37 -1.79
N LEU A 115 18.48 3.29 -2.27
CA LEU A 115 19.67 3.36 -1.44
C LEU A 115 19.75 4.66 -0.61
N SER A 116 19.32 5.79 -1.18
CA SER A 116 19.25 7.06 -0.44
C SER A 116 18.21 7.06 0.70
N GLY A 117 17.21 6.17 0.61
CA GLY A 117 16.13 6.04 1.58
C GLY A 117 16.42 5.07 2.73
N VAL A 118 17.42 4.19 2.61
CA VAL A 118 17.77 3.23 3.67
C VAL A 118 18.54 3.94 4.79
N ARG A 119 18.11 3.78 6.05
CA ARG A 119 18.65 4.46 7.23
C ARG A 119 18.99 3.50 8.36
#